data_AF-A0A1M7SB17-F1
#
_entry.id   AF-A0A1M7SB17-F1
#
_cell.length_a   1.000
_cell.length_b   1.000
_cell.length_c   1.000
_cell.angle_alpha   90.00
_cell.angle_beta   90.00
_cell.angle_gamma   90.00
#
_symmetry.space_group_name_H-M   'P 1'
#
loop_
_entity.id
_entity.type
_entity.pdbx_description
1 polymer ?
#
loop_
_entity_poly.entity_id
_entity_poly.type
_entity_poly.pdbx_seq_one_letter_code
_entity_poly.pdbx_strand_id
1 'polypeptide(L)'
;MKKGVFRTILTIALVVVFMLSLYLFIGRPMIKFVGDPDKLKQYVAEQGVLGLLIFGIFIFIQTLSTCIPGLPFYLAAGYVWGGLKGAVICDVFATLANSLAFLIGRRFGRDFLLYLFPEDKLIKVEDFIKRGKPMLIHILFMLFPLPKDTYAYLGYYSEEKLIVWIILTLIFRFPHIFLYTYSGAMLISNQYSFLVLGAVIAIIVYVVAALFVKKEKEGNSRKNN
;
A
#
# COMPACT_ATOMS: atom_id res chain seq x y z
N MET A 1 -0.76 -20.86 -32.40
CA MET A 1 -0.47 -19.66 -31.57
C MET A 1 1.03 -19.43 -31.55
N LYS A 2 1.53 -18.21 -31.83
CA LYS A 2 2.98 -17.91 -31.76
C LYS A 2 3.50 -18.32 -30.37
N LYS A 3 4.56 -19.15 -30.30
CA LYS A 3 5.12 -19.70 -29.06
C LYS A 3 5.33 -18.66 -27.94
N GLY A 4 5.56 -17.40 -28.30
CA GLY A 4 5.64 -16.27 -27.35
C GLY A 4 4.32 -15.96 -26.62
N VAL A 5 3.19 -15.94 -27.33
CA VAL A 5 1.87 -15.63 -26.74
C VAL A 5 1.45 -16.69 -25.71
N PHE A 6 1.72 -17.96 -26.00
CA PHE A 6 1.44 -19.06 -25.07
C PHE A 6 2.26 -18.96 -23.77
N ARG A 7 3.56 -18.62 -23.89
CA ARG A 7 4.43 -18.40 -22.71
C ARG A 7 3.94 -17.22 -21.87
N THR A 8 3.57 -16.11 -22.49
CA THR A 8 3.03 -14.94 -21.77
C THR A 8 1.74 -15.27 -21.03
N ILE A 9 0.79 -15.95 -21.68
CA ILE A 9 -0.47 -16.38 -21.04
C ILE A 9 -0.19 -17.30 -19.86
N LEU A 10 0.74 -18.26 -20.02
CA LEU A 10 1.12 -19.19 -18.97
C LEU A 10 1.76 -18.46 -17.77
N THR A 11 2.67 -17.50 -18.01
CA THR A 11 3.28 -16.70 -16.95
C THR A 11 2.24 -15.87 -16.20
N ILE A 12 1.34 -15.19 -16.92
CA ILE A 12 0.25 -14.42 -16.29
C ILE A 12 -0.64 -15.33 -15.45
N ALA A 13 -1.04 -16.48 -15.98
CA ALA A 13 -1.84 -17.45 -15.24
C ALA A 13 -1.13 -17.93 -13.97
N LEU A 14 0.18 -18.21 -14.03
CA LEU A 14 0.97 -18.62 -12.87
C LEU A 14 1.07 -17.51 -11.83
N VAL A 15 1.33 -16.26 -12.24
CA VAL A 15 1.35 -15.10 -11.33
C VAL A 15 -0.01 -14.91 -10.67
N VAL A 16 -1.12 -15.00 -11.43
CA VAL A 16 -2.48 -14.88 -10.89
C VAL A 16 -2.79 -16.00 -9.90
N VAL A 17 -2.47 -17.26 -10.23
CA VAL A 17 -2.65 -18.40 -9.33
C VAL A 17 -1.80 -18.25 -8.07
N PHE A 18 -0.56 -17.77 -8.20
CA PHE A 18 0.33 -17.50 -7.08
C PHE A 18 -0.23 -16.39 -6.18
N MET A 19 -0.63 -15.26 -6.73
CA MET A 19 -1.25 -14.16 -5.98
C MET A 19 -2.56 -14.60 -5.30
N LEU A 20 -3.40 -15.38 -5.99
CA LEU A 20 -4.63 -15.93 -5.42
C LEU A 20 -4.33 -16.92 -4.29
N SER A 21 -3.32 -17.76 -4.45
CA SER A 21 -2.86 -18.69 -3.41
C SER A 21 -2.31 -17.94 -2.20
N LEU A 22 -1.48 -16.91 -2.40
CA LEU A 22 -1.02 -16.03 -1.32
C LEU A 22 -2.20 -15.39 -0.58
N TYR A 23 -3.19 -14.88 -1.31
CA TYR A 23 -4.37 -14.31 -0.69
C TYR A 23 -5.17 -15.37 0.08
N LEU A 24 -5.44 -16.55 -0.48
CA LEU A 24 -6.28 -17.57 0.15
C LEU A 24 -5.61 -18.24 1.37
N PHE A 25 -4.30 -18.51 1.30
CA PHE A 25 -3.57 -19.25 2.34
C PHE A 25 -2.90 -18.35 3.38
N ILE A 26 -2.56 -17.11 3.02
CA ILE A 26 -1.87 -16.18 3.93
C ILE A 26 -2.78 -14.99 4.25
N GLY A 27 -3.26 -14.28 3.22
CA GLY A 27 -4.08 -13.08 3.39
C GLY A 27 -5.39 -13.34 4.15
N ARG A 28 -6.18 -14.33 3.75
CA ARG A 28 -7.50 -14.62 4.32
C ARG A 28 -7.41 -15.07 5.78
N PRO A 29 -6.50 -15.98 6.19
CA PRO A 29 -6.30 -16.28 7.61
C PRO A 29 -5.84 -15.08 8.42
N MET A 30 -4.91 -14.28 7.90
CA MET A 30 -4.45 -13.06 8.57
C MET A 30 -5.61 -12.08 8.79
N ILE A 31 -6.41 -11.81 7.76
CA ILE A 31 -7.58 -10.91 7.83
C ILE A 31 -8.62 -11.48 8.80
N LYS A 32 -8.88 -12.78 8.77
CA LYS A 32 -9.82 -13.42 9.69
C LYS A 32 -9.34 -13.31 11.14
N PHE A 33 -8.05 -13.43 11.38
CA PHE A 33 -7.46 -13.31 12.71
C PHE A 33 -7.53 -11.87 13.24
N VAL A 34 -7.15 -10.87 12.44
CA VAL A 34 -7.24 -9.45 12.86
C VAL A 34 -8.68 -8.91 12.83
N GLY A 35 -9.57 -9.56 12.08
CA GLY A 35 -10.99 -9.24 12.00
C GLY A 35 -11.79 -9.68 13.23
N ASP A 36 -11.16 -10.39 14.17
CA ASP A 36 -11.69 -10.67 15.50
C ASP A 36 -10.82 -9.91 16.54
N PRO A 37 -11.13 -8.63 16.81
CA PRO A 37 -10.25 -7.76 17.59
C PRO A 37 -10.12 -8.23 19.04
N ASP A 38 -11.12 -8.92 19.59
CA ASP A 38 -11.08 -9.49 20.94
C ASP A 38 -10.13 -10.68 21.02
N LYS A 39 -10.15 -11.59 20.04
CA LYS A 39 -9.14 -12.66 19.95
C LYS A 39 -7.74 -12.10 19.77
N LEU A 40 -7.57 -11.08 18.93
CA LEU A 40 -6.26 -10.44 18.76
C LEU A 40 -5.78 -9.82 20.09
N LYS A 41 -6.67 -9.13 20.81
CA LYS A 41 -6.38 -8.53 22.11
C LYS A 41 -5.96 -9.59 23.14
N GLN A 42 -6.69 -10.70 23.20
CA GLN A 42 -6.37 -11.82 24.08
C GLN A 42 -5.02 -12.44 23.72
N TYR A 43 -4.78 -12.72 22.44
CA TYR A 43 -3.53 -13.28 21.96
C TYR A 43 -2.32 -12.40 22.32
N VAL A 44 -2.44 -11.08 22.12
CA VAL A 44 -1.39 -10.14 22.48
C VAL A 44 -1.19 -10.06 24.00
N ALA A 45 -2.26 -10.15 24.79
CA ALA A 45 -2.15 -10.18 26.25
C ALA A 45 -1.41 -11.43 26.76
N GLU A 46 -1.62 -12.58 26.11
CA GLU A 46 -0.95 -13.85 26.45
C GLU A 46 0.52 -13.88 25.99
N GLN A 47 0.82 -13.32 24.81
CA GLN A 47 2.15 -13.40 24.18
C GLN A 47 3.06 -12.19 24.46
N GLY A 48 2.51 -11.10 25.00
CA GLY A 48 3.24 -9.86 25.29
C GLY A 48 3.95 -9.28 24.06
N VAL A 49 5.27 -9.06 24.18
CA VAL A 49 6.10 -8.46 23.11
C VAL A 49 6.12 -9.34 21.85
N LEU A 50 6.06 -10.67 21.99
CA LEU A 50 6.05 -11.58 20.86
C LEU A 50 4.78 -11.39 20.00
N GLY A 51 3.63 -11.17 20.64
CA GLY A 51 2.38 -10.87 19.94
C GLY A 51 2.45 -9.59 19.11
N LEU A 52 3.11 -8.55 19.64
CA LEU A 52 3.37 -7.31 18.89
C LEU A 52 4.28 -7.53 17.69
N LEU A 53 5.35 -8.32 17.84
CA LEU A 53 6.27 -8.63 16.74
C LEU A 53 5.57 -9.43 15.63
N ILE A 54 4.75 -10.43 15.99
CA ILE A 54 3.97 -11.21 15.02
C ILE A 54 2.99 -10.30 14.26
N PHE A 55 2.28 -9.42 14.97
CA PHE A 55 1.41 -8.45 14.33
C PHE A 55 2.18 -7.48 13.41
N GLY A 56 3.37 -7.05 13.82
CA GLY A 56 4.27 -6.27 12.99
C GLY A 56 4.68 -6.99 11.71
N ILE A 57 4.99 -8.30 11.79
CA ILE A 57 5.25 -9.15 10.62
C ILE A 57 4.03 -9.21 9.71
N PHE A 58 2.81 -9.27 10.25
CA PHE A 58 1.59 -9.21 9.45
C PHE A 58 1.46 -7.89 8.68
N ILE A 59 1.70 -6.76 9.34
CA ILE A 59 1.74 -5.44 8.69
C ILE A 59 2.82 -5.39 7.61
N PHE A 60 3.99 -5.96 7.87
CA PHE A 60 5.09 -6.01 6.93
C PHE A 60 4.72 -6.80 5.68
N ILE A 61 4.20 -8.02 5.84
CA ILE A 61 3.79 -8.90 4.73
C ILE A 61 2.66 -8.26 3.92
N GLN A 62 1.63 -7.72 4.56
CA GLN A 62 0.53 -7.10 3.81
C GLN A 62 1.00 -5.84 3.07
N THR A 63 1.92 -5.06 3.63
CA THR A 63 2.44 -3.86 2.95
C THR A 63 3.28 -4.23 1.71
N LEU A 64 3.98 -5.36 1.72
CA LEU A 64 4.67 -5.89 0.53
C LEU A 64 3.69 -6.41 -0.53
N SER A 65 2.51 -6.86 -0.11
CA SER A 65 1.55 -7.53 -0.97
C SER A 65 0.35 -6.64 -1.30
N THR A 66 0.29 -6.17 -2.54
CA THR A 66 -0.87 -5.42 -3.06
C THR A 66 -2.20 -6.20 -3.02
N CYS A 67 -2.16 -7.52 -2.84
CA CYS A 67 -3.34 -8.37 -2.71
C CYS A 67 -3.97 -8.39 -1.31
N ILE A 68 -3.24 -7.98 -0.27
CA ILE A 68 -3.73 -8.07 1.11
C ILE A 68 -4.11 -6.65 1.57
N PRO A 69 -5.40 -6.37 1.81
CA PRO A 69 -5.83 -5.04 2.24
C PRO A 69 -5.28 -4.71 3.63
N GLY A 70 -4.68 -3.53 3.79
CA GLY A 70 -4.14 -3.07 5.09
C GLY A 70 -5.16 -2.54 6.09
N LEU A 71 -6.33 -2.06 5.62
CA LEU A 71 -7.35 -1.44 6.47
C LEU A 71 -7.77 -2.29 7.69
N PRO A 72 -8.05 -3.61 7.56
CA PRO A 72 -8.40 -4.45 8.70
C PRO A 72 -7.33 -4.45 9.78
N PHE A 73 -6.05 -4.45 9.38
CA PHE A 73 -4.93 -4.47 10.32
C PHE A 73 -4.82 -3.14 11.07
N TYR A 74 -4.98 -1.99 10.38
CA TYR A 74 -4.94 -0.68 11.03
C TYR A 74 -6.11 -0.52 12.03
N LEU A 75 -7.33 -0.94 11.67
CA LEU A 75 -8.47 -0.92 12.58
C LEU A 75 -8.23 -1.81 13.80
N ALA A 76 -7.75 -3.04 13.59
CA ALA A 76 -7.44 -3.97 14.67
C ALA A 76 -6.34 -3.46 15.60
N ALA A 77 -5.28 -2.84 15.06
CA ALA A 77 -4.23 -2.23 15.86
C ALA A 77 -4.76 -1.09 16.74
N GLY A 78 -5.66 -0.28 16.17
CA GLY A 78 -6.38 0.76 16.89
C GLY A 78 -7.20 0.22 18.06
N TYR A 79 -7.94 -0.87 17.83
CA TYR A 79 -8.75 -1.53 18.85
C TYR A 79 -7.91 -2.07 20.01
N VAL A 80 -6.77 -2.71 19.70
CA VAL A 80 -5.94 -3.40 20.70
C VAL A 80 -5.02 -2.45 21.48
N TRP A 81 -4.35 -1.52 20.80
CA TRP A 81 -3.33 -0.66 21.40
C TRP A 81 -3.73 0.82 21.51
N GLY A 82 -4.91 1.18 21.02
CA GLY A 82 -5.35 2.57 20.91
C GLY A 82 -4.81 3.27 19.65
N GLY A 83 -5.36 4.45 19.35
CA GLY A 83 -5.11 5.15 18.09
C GLY A 83 -3.64 5.47 17.83
N LEU A 84 -2.98 6.16 18.77
CA LEU A 84 -1.60 6.61 18.58
C LEU A 84 -0.58 5.46 18.60
N LYS A 85 -0.63 4.60 19.61
CA LYS A 85 0.32 3.48 19.74
C LYS A 85 0.14 2.46 18.60
N GLY A 86 -1.11 2.16 18.24
CA GLY A 86 -1.42 1.33 17.07
C GLY A 86 -0.88 1.95 15.78
N ALA A 87 -0.99 3.28 15.61
CA ALA A 87 -0.47 3.99 14.44
C ALA A 87 1.05 3.85 14.33
N VAL A 88 1.78 4.12 15.41
CA VAL A 88 3.26 4.04 15.41
C VAL A 88 3.72 2.63 15.08
N ILE A 89 3.12 1.60 15.68
CA ILE A 89 3.46 0.20 15.38
C ILE A 89 3.23 -0.09 13.90
N CYS A 90 2.04 0.22 13.38
CA CYS A 90 1.71 -0.04 11.98
C CYS A 90 2.62 0.71 11.02
N ASP A 91 2.91 1.98 11.30
CA ASP A 91 3.68 2.84 10.42
C ASP A 91 5.16 2.43 10.35
N VAL A 92 5.75 1.99 11.47
CA VAL A 92 7.12 1.45 11.48
C VAL A 92 7.22 0.20 10.60
N PHE A 93 6.37 -0.81 10.81
CA PHE A 93 6.44 -2.04 10.03
C PHE A 93 6.05 -1.83 8.56
N ALA A 94 5.10 -0.93 8.28
CA ALA A 94 4.74 -0.56 6.92
C ALA A 94 5.89 0.19 6.23
N THR A 95 6.58 1.09 6.92
CA THR A 95 7.75 1.80 6.39
C THR A 95 8.90 0.84 6.09
N LEU A 96 9.15 -0.14 6.95
CA LEU A 96 10.17 -1.18 6.72
C LEU A 96 9.86 -2.00 5.46
N ALA A 97 8.62 -2.44 5.31
CA ALA A 97 8.18 -3.18 4.11
C ALA A 97 8.25 -2.33 2.84
N ASN A 98 7.78 -1.08 2.91
CA ASN A 98 7.83 -0.14 1.79
C ASN A 98 9.28 0.13 1.36
N SER A 99 10.19 0.30 2.31
CA SER A 99 11.61 0.48 2.06
C SER A 99 12.24 -0.75 1.42
N LEU A 100 11.83 -1.96 1.81
CA LEU A 100 12.26 -3.18 1.15
C LEU A 100 11.75 -3.25 -0.30
N ALA A 101 10.49 -2.91 -0.56
CA ALA A 101 9.93 -2.85 -1.91
C ALA A 101 10.69 -1.84 -2.80
N PHE A 102 11.03 -0.67 -2.26
CA PHE A 102 11.89 0.31 -2.92
C PHE A 102 13.29 -0.24 -3.24
N LEU A 103 13.91 -0.95 -2.30
CA LEU A 103 15.21 -1.58 -2.52
C LEU A 103 15.15 -2.70 -3.57
N ILE A 104 14.08 -3.49 -3.61
CA ILE A 104 13.84 -4.49 -4.65
C ILE A 104 13.76 -3.79 -6.02
N GLY A 105 12.93 -2.74 -6.14
CA GLY A 105 12.83 -1.94 -7.36
C GLY A 105 14.20 -1.38 -7.79
N ARG A 106 14.99 -0.88 -6.82
CA ARG A 106 16.31 -0.32 -7.07
C ARG A 106 17.36 -1.36 -7.46
N ARG A 107 17.28 -2.57 -6.92
CA ARG A 107 18.25 -3.64 -7.15
C ARG A 107 18.03 -4.33 -8.49
N PHE A 108 16.78 -4.59 -8.86
CA PHE A 108 16.44 -5.34 -10.07
C PHE A 108 16.02 -4.44 -11.24
N GLY A 109 15.70 -3.17 -10.98
CA GLY A 109 15.48 -2.15 -12.00
C GLY A 109 14.29 -2.42 -12.92
N ARG A 110 14.37 -1.86 -14.14
CA ARG A 110 13.31 -1.89 -15.13
C ARG A 110 12.95 -3.30 -15.60
N ASP A 111 13.93 -4.20 -15.71
CA ASP A 111 13.71 -5.57 -16.17
C ASP A 111 12.77 -6.34 -15.25
N PHE A 112 12.90 -6.16 -13.94
CA PHE A 112 11.96 -6.74 -12.97
C PHE A 112 10.55 -6.16 -13.11
N LEU A 113 10.45 -4.84 -13.26
CA LEU A 113 9.16 -4.16 -13.39
C LEU A 113 8.42 -4.58 -14.67
N LEU A 114 9.14 -4.90 -15.76
CA LEU A 114 8.55 -5.39 -17.01
C LEU A 114 7.88 -6.77 -16.87
N TYR A 115 8.23 -7.56 -15.85
CA TYR A 115 7.48 -8.79 -15.53
C TYR A 115 6.16 -8.50 -14.79
N LEU A 116 6.06 -7.35 -14.11
CA LEU A 116 4.91 -6.97 -13.31
C LEU A 116 3.93 -6.06 -14.06
N PHE A 117 4.44 -5.23 -14.97
CA PHE A 117 3.66 -4.19 -15.63
C PHE A 117 3.95 -4.12 -17.14
N PRO A 118 2.95 -3.77 -17.96
CA PRO A 118 3.15 -3.50 -19.38
C PRO A 118 4.16 -2.38 -19.64
N GLU A 119 5.01 -2.56 -20.65
CA GLU A 119 6.07 -1.60 -20.98
C GLU A 119 5.54 -0.19 -21.29
N ASP A 120 4.44 -0.09 -22.04
CA ASP A 120 3.82 1.19 -22.41
C ASP A 120 3.35 1.98 -21.18
N LYS A 121 2.95 1.28 -20.11
CA LYS A 121 2.58 1.92 -18.84
C LYS A 121 3.80 2.29 -18.02
N LEU A 122 4.84 1.45 -18.00
CA LEU A 122 6.09 1.77 -17.29
C LEU A 122 6.77 3.00 -17.87
N ILE A 123 6.81 3.15 -19.19
CA ILE A 123 7.37 4.35 -19.83
C ILE A 123 6.64 5.60 -19.35
N LYS A 124 5.30 5.57 -19.30
CA LYS A 124 4.50 6.71 -18.81
C LYS A 124 4.78 7.03 -17.34
N VAL A 125 4.91 6.01 -16.50
CA VAL A 125 5.23 6.18 -15.07
C VAL A 125 6.65 6.75 -14.90
N GLU A 126 7.62 6.21 -15.63
CA GLU A 126 9.00 6.69 -15.64
C GLU A 126 9.06 8.16 -16.06
N ASP A 127 8.42 8.53 -17.18
CA ASP A 127 8.32 9.92 -17.64
C ASP A 127 7.64 10.82 -16.61
N PHE A 128 6.54 10.37 -15.99
CA PHE A 128 5.82 11.13 -14.98
C PHE A 128 6.68 11.42 -13.75
N ILE A 129 7.42 10.41 -13.26
CA ILE A 129 8.28 10.57 -12.09
C ILE A 129 9.48 11.46 -12.43
N LYS A 130 10.18 11.18 -13.54
CA LYS A 130 11.40 11.90 -13.94
C LYS A 130 11.18 13.35 -14.37
N ARG A 131 10.11 13.63 -15.13
CA ARG A 131 9.78 14.99 -15.59
C ARG A 131 9.07 15.82 -14.52
N GLY A 132 8.45 15.15 -13.55
CA GLY A 132 7.77 15.78 -12.43
C GLY A 132 8.74 16.24 -11.34
N LYS A 133 8.26 16.18 -10.10
CA LYS A 133 9.05 16.39 -8.89
C LYS A 133 9.00 15.09 -8.08
N PRO A 134 9.99 14.19 -8.20
CA PRO A 134 9.91 12.85 -7.65
C PRO A 134 9.56 12.82 -6.15
N MET A 135 10.23 13.67 -5.35
CA MET A 135 9.92 13.80 -3.91
C MET A 135 8.48 14.27 -3.64
N LEU A 136 7.94 15.19 -4.45
CA LEU A 136 6.55 15.64 -4.30
C LEU A 136 5.57 14.52 -4.64
N ILE A 137 5.86 13.75 -5.70
CA ILE A 137 5.06 12.58 -6.08
C ILE A 137 5.08 11.57 -4.94
N HIS A 138 6.25 11.27 -4.40
CA HIS A 138 6.40 10.38 -3.24
C HIS A 138 5.55 10.86 -2.05
N ILE A 139 5.67 12.13 -1.66
CA ILE A 139 4.89 12.74 -0.57
C ILE A 139 3.39 12.56 -0.80
N LEU A 140 2.90 12.86 -2.01
CA LEU A 140 1.49 12.75 -2.35
C LEU A 140 0.99 11.30 -2.29
N PHE A 141 1.79 10.34 -2.77
CA PHE A 141 1.45 8.92 -2.68
C PHE A 141 1.38 8.42 -1.24
N MET A 142 2.25 8.90 -0.36
CA MET A 142 2.23 8.49 1.06
C MET A 142 1.11 9.16 1.84
N LEU A 143 0.86 10.45 1.56
CA LEU A 143 -0.15 11.25 2.25
C LEU A 143 -1.58 10.83 1.92
N PHE A 144 -1.83 10.46 0.67
CA PHE A 144 -3.18 10.14 0.19
C PHE A 144 -3.41 8.63 0.06
N PRO A 145 -4.67 8.17 0.04
CA PRO A 145 -5.02 6.75 -0.16
C PRO A 145 -4.83 6.29 -1.61
N LEU A 146 -3.70 6.67 -2.22
CA LEU A 146 -3.20 6.22 -3.50
C LEU A 146 -2.57 4.81 -3.35
N PRO A 147 -2.31 4.09 -4.45
CA PRO A 147 -1.66 2.77 -4.41
C PRO A 147 -0.17 2.86 -4.04
N LYS A 148 0.10 3.31 -2.82
CA LYS A 148 1.43 3.60 -2.26
C LYS A 148 2.33 2.38 -2.14
N ASP A 149 1.74 1.21 -1.91
CA ASP A 149 2.48 -0.05 -1.78
C ASP A 149 2.97 -0.52 -3.16
N THR A 150 2.17 -0.30 -4.23
CA THR A 150 2.61 -0.47 -5.62
C THR A 150 3.67 0.57 -6.01
N TYR A 151 3.46 1.83 -5.62
CA TYR A 151 4.40 2.92 -5.88
C TYR A 151 5.77 2.63 -5.29
N ALA A 152 5.87 1.93 -4.16
CA ALA A 152 7.15 1.58 -3.55
C ALA A 152 8.11 0.85 -4.51
N TYR A 153 7.60 -0.10 -5.29
CA TYR A 153 8.39 -0.82 -6.30
C TYR A 153 8.81 0.08 -7.46
N LEU A 154 7.95 1.04 -7.85
CA LEU A 154 8.19 2.01 -8.92
C LEU A 154 9.06 3.19 -8.44
N GLY A 155 9.19 3.35 -7.12
CA GLY A 155 9.95 4.41 -6.47
C GLY A 155 11.40 4.47 -6.89
N TYR A 156 11.96 3.37 -7.43
CA TYR A 156 13.28 3.37 -8.04
C TYR A 156 13.49 4.52 -9.06
N TYR A 157 12.46 4.86 -9.85
CA TYR A 157 12.54 5.97 -10.82
C TYR A 157 12.73 7.34 -10.18
N SER A 158 12.51 7.49 -8.87
CA SER A 158 12.69 8.77 -8.17
C SER A 158 14.15 9.08 -7.85
N GLU A 159 15.04 8.08 -7.95
CA GLU A 159 16.47 8.18 -7.64
C GLU A 159 16.78 8.69 -6.21
N GLU A 160 15.79 8.65 -5.32
CA GLU A 160 15.93 9.11 -3.95
C GLU A 160 16.96 8.26 -3.16
N LYS A 161 17.62 8.89 -2.19
CA LYS A 161 18.44 8.17 -1.21
C LYS A 161 17.52 7.39 -0.27
N LEU A 162 17.94 6.18 0.14
CA LEU A 162 17.13 5.33 1.03
C LEU A 162 16.68 6.04 2.31
N ILE A 163 17.54 6.88 2.90
CA ILE A 163 17.18 7.63 4.12
C ILE A 163 16.08 8.66 3.86
N VAL A 164 16.11 9.34 2.71
CA VAL A 164 15.06 10.27 2.30
C VAL A 164 13.77 9.50 2.09
N TRP A 165 13.85 8.34 1.44
CA TRP A 165 12.70 7.47 1.21
C TRP A 165 12.02 7.07 2.53
N ILE A 166 12.80 6.58 3.50
CA ILE A 166 12.32 6.15 4.82
C ILE A 166 11.65 7.32 5.55
N ILE A 167 12.31 8.48 5.62
CA ILE A 167 11.81 9.64 6.36
C ILE A 167 10.49 10.15 5.75
N LEU A 168 10.43 10.30 4.42
CA LEU A 168 9.22 10.73 3.74
C LEU A 168 8.09 9.71 3.91
N THR A 169 8.39 8.42 3.78
CA THR A 169 7.40 7.35 3.99
C THR A 169 6.84 7.42 5.40
N LEU A 170 7.69 7.46 6.43
CA LEU A 170 7.27 7.50 7.83
C LEU A 170 6.40 8.72 8.13
N ILE A 171 6.85 9.93 7.74
CA ILE A 171 6.14 11.16 8.07
C ILE A 171 4.81 11.27 7.33
N PHE A 172 4.81 11.02 6.02
CA PHE A 172 3.62 11.31 5.20
C PHE A 172 2.62 10.16 5.19
N ARG A 173 3.01 8.93 5.50
CA ARG A 173 2.08 7.79 5.63
C ARG A 173 1.35 7.80 6.98
N PHE A 174 1.97 8.33 8.02
CA PHE A 174 1.44 8.35 9.38
C PHE A 174 0.03 8.95 9.52
N PRO A 175 -0.33 10.12 8.94
CA PRO A 175 -1.65 10.73 9.14
C PRO A 175 -2.80 9.83 8.73
N HIS A 176 -2.64 9.11 7.62
CA HIS A 176 -3.66 8.19 7.11
C HIS A 176 -3.78 6.93 7.96
N ILE A 177 -2.65 6.35 8.38
CA ILE A 177 -2.65 5.21 9.31
C ILE A 177 -3.29 5.62 10.64
N PHE A 178 -2.93 6.80 11.16
CA PHE A 178 -3.47 7.33 12.39
C PHE A 178 -4.99 7.52 12.33
N LEU A 179 -5.53 8.05 11.24
CA LEU A 179 -6.98 8.16 11.06
C LEU A 179 -7.68 6.80 11.20
N TYR A 180 -7.10 5.74 10.62
CA TYR A 180 -7.66 4.40 10.70
C TYR A 180 -7.47 3.74 12.06
N THR A 181 -6.30 3.81 12.67
CA THR A 181 -6.09 3.24 14.02
C THR A 181 -6.91 4.01 15.05
N TYR A 182 -7.06 5.33 14.91
CA TYR A 182 -7.93 6.12 15.76
C TYR A 182 -9.40 5.71 15.59
N SER A 183 -9.86 5.50 14.34
CA SER A 183 -11.18 4.93 14.07
C SER A 183 -11.35 3.55 14.71
N GLY A 184 -10.31 2.72 14.65
CA GLY A 184 -10.25 1.41 15.28
C GLY A 184 -10.42 1.46 16.80
N ALA A 185 -9.77 2.42 17.46
CA ALA A 185 -9.91 2.65 18.90
C ALA A 185 -11.32 3.11 19.29
N MET A 186 -11.97 3.89 18.41
CA MET A 186 -13.31 4.44 18.64
C MET A 186 -14.45 3.46 18.33
N LEU A 187 -14.16 2.30 17.72
CA LEU A 187 -15.14 1.22 17.53
C LEU A 187 -15.72 0.72 18.86
N ILE A 188 -14.89 0.69 19.91
CA ILE A 188 -15.32 0.28 21.28
C ILE A 188 -16.44 1.20 21.79
N SER A 189 -16.39 2.48 21.44
CA SER A 189 -17.35 3.50 21.89
C SER A 189 -18.50 3.74 20.90
N ASN A 190 -18.65 2.89 19.86
CA ASN A 190 -19.62 3.08 18.76
C ASN A 190 -19.51 4.43 18.02
N GLN A 191 -18.32 5.04 18.00
CA GLN A 191 -18.08 6.32 17.36
C GLN A 191 -17.42 6.13 15.99
N TYR A 192 -18.22 6.17 14.93
CA TYR A 192 -17.78 5.90 13.56
C TYR A 192 -17.33 7.14 12.77
N SER A 193 -17.36 8.33 13.38
CA SER A 193 -17.12 9.62 12.69
C SER A 193 -15.77 9.69 11.98
N PHE A 194 -14.70 9.16 12.58
CA PHE A 194 -13.36 9.15 11.97
C PHE A 194 -13.24 8.15 10.81
N LEU A 195 -13.99 7.04 10.87
CA LEU A 195 -14.03 6.07 9.78
C LEU A 195 -14.73 6.69 8.55
N VAL A 196 -15.84 7.39 8.80
CA VAL A 196 -16.55 8.16 7.76
C VAL A 196 -15.65 9.25 7.19
N LEU A 197 -14.95 10.02 8.04
CA LEU A 197 -14.00 11.04 7.59
C LEU A 197 -12.92 10.46 6.67
N GLY A 198 -12.29 9.34 7.08
CA GLY A 198 -11.28 8.66 6.25
C GLY A 198 -11.84 8.18 4.91
N ALA A 199 -13.07 7.66 4.89
CA ALA A 199 -13.74 7.24 3.66
C ALA A 199 -14.06 8.44 2.74
N VAL A 200 -14.55 9.56 3.29
CA VAL A 200 -14.83 10.79 2.54
C VAL A 200 -13.55 11.35 1.92
N ILE A 201 -12.45 11.43 2.68
CA ILE A 201 -11.15 11.88 2.16
C ILE A 201 -10.71 10.98 1.00
N ALA A 202 -10.84 9.66 1.14
CA ALA A 202 -10.49 8.74 0.07
C ALA A 202 -11.32 8.96 -1.20
N ILE A 203 -12.65 9.08 -1.06
CA ILE A 203 -13.55 9.33 -2.19
C ILE A 203 -13.16 10.63 -2.90
N ILE A 204 -12.95 11.72 -2.15
CA ILE A 204 -12.57 13.02 -2.72
C ILE A 204 -11.27 12.90 -3.52
N VAL A 205 -10.23 12.26 -2.95
CA VAL A 205 -8.96 12.06 -3.63
C VAL A 205 -9.13 11.27 -4.93
N TYR A 206 -9.88 10.17 -4.90
CA TYR A 206 -10.11 9.35 -6.10
C TYR A 206 -10.93 10.08 -7.17
N VAL A 207 -11.94 10.86 -6.78
CA VAL A 207 -12.72 11.69 -7.70
C VAL A 207 -11.84 12.75 -8.34
N VAL A 208 -11.05 13.48 -7.55
CA VAL A 208 -10.12 14.49 -8.05
C VAL A 208 -9.11 13.87 -9.02
N ALA A 209 -8.49 12.74 -8.66
CA ALA A 209 -7.58 12.02 -9.53
C ALA A 209 -8.25 11.60 -10.85
N ALA A 210 -9.48 11.09 -10.80
CA ALA A 210 -10.24 10.72 -11.99
C ALA A 210 -10.55 11.92 -12.91
N LEU A 211 -10.88 13.09 -12.33
CA LEU A 211 -11.12 14.32 -13.08
C LEU A 211 -9.84 14.84 -13.76
N PHE A 212 -8.70 14.78 -13.08
CA PHE A 212 -7.40 15.15 -13.68
C PHE A 212 -7.06 14.25 -14.87
N VAL A 213 -7.22 12.92 -14.72
CA VAL A 213 -6.98 11.96 -15.81
C VAL A 213 -7.93 12.19 -16.99
N LYS A 214 -9.20 12.52 -16.74
CA LYS A 214 -10.17 12.83 -17.81
C LYS A 214 -9.77 14.08 -18.58
N LYS A 215 -9.41 15.17 -17.89
CA LYS A 215 -9.00 16.43 -18.50
C LYS A 215 -7.75 16.28 -19.37
N GLU A 216 -6.79 15.47 -18.94
CA GLU A 216 -5.57 15.19 -19.71
C GLU A 216 -5.89 14.44 -21.02
N LYS A 217 -6.79 13.44 -20.97
CA LYS A 217 -7.24 12.73 -22.17
C LYS A 217 -7.95 13.65 -23.16
N GLU A 218 -8.83 14.54 -22.68
CA GLU A 218 -9.52 15.51 -23.52
C GLU A 218 -8.55 16.54 -24.15
N GLY A 219 -7.55 16.98 -23.39
CA GLY A 219 -6.49 17.87 -23.88
C GLY A 219 -5.63 17.25 -24.98
N ASN A 220 -5.23 15.99 -24.83
CA ASN A 220 -4.47 15.27 -25.86
C ASN A 220 -5.31 14.98 -27.11
N SER A 221 -6.62 14.72 -26.96
CA SER A 221 -7.51 14.49 -28.13
C SER A 221 -7.73 15.75 -28.97
N ARG A 222 -7.70 16.95 -28.36
CA ARG A 222 -7.80 18.23 -29.10
C ARG A 222 -6.50 18.65 -29.78
N LYS A 223 -5.36 18.09 -29.38
CA LYS A 223 -4.03 18.43 -29.93
C LYS A 223 -3.64 17.52 -31.11
N ASN A 224 -4.34 16.41 -31.29
CA ASN A 224 -4.13 15.41 -32.35
C ASN A 224 -5.21 15.46 -33.46
N ASN A 225 -6.16 16.39 -33.39
CA ASN A 225 -7.10 16.74 -34.46
C ASN A 225 -6.72 18.10 -35.03
#